data_AF-A0A0C9X532-F1
#
_entry.id   AF-A0A0C9X532-F1
#
_cell.length_a   1.000
_cell.length_b   1.000
_cell.length_c   1.000
_cell.angle_alpha   90.00
_cell.angle_beta   90.00
_cell.angle_gamma   90.00
#
_symmetry.space_group_name_H-M   'P 1'
#
loop_
_entity.id
_entity.type
_entity.pdbx_description
1 polymer ?
#
loop_
_entity_poly.entity_id
_entity_poly.type
_entity_poly.pdbx_seq_one_letter_code
_entity_poly.pdbx_strand_id
1 'polypeptide(L)'
;MSPSNTEFQGAEDIERQRRRAENLRRRARRFRVLIIGRANAGKTTILQRVCNTTEQPKIFNQSGHEIDLSELNPTAQRGEHDIENEMIFESNTA
;
A
#
# COMPACT_ATOMS: atom_id res chain seq x y z
N MET A 1 33.69 22.41 -20.71
CA MET A 1 33.22 22.61 -19.33
C MET A 1 32.99 21.23 -18.75
N SER A 2 33.87 20.77 -17.88
CA SER A 2 33.74 19.47 -17.21
C SER A 2 32.60 19.56 -16.19
N PRO A 3 31.70 18.56 -16.09
CA PRO A 3 30.66 18.58 -15.07
C PRO A 3 31.31 18.64 -13.69
N SER A 4 30.68 19.38 -12.79
CA SER A 4 31.22 19.56 -11.43
C SER A 4 31.15 18.23 -10.67
N ASN A 5 32.14 17.95 -9.80
CA ASN A 5 32.20 16.70 -9.01
C ASN A 5 30.89 16.41 -8.24
N THR A 6 30.11 17.45 -7.93
CA THR A 6 28.79 17.37 -7.29
C THR A 6 27.73 16.69 -8.16
N GLU A 7 27.76 16.90 -9.48
CA GLU A 7 26.81 16.27 -10.42
C GLU A 7 27.12 14.78 -10.62
N PHE A 8 28.40 14.42 -10.63
CA PHE A 8 28.85 13.02 -10.72
C PHE A 8 28.50 12.22 -9.45
N GLN A 9 28.72 12.80 -8.26
CA GLN A 9 28.30 12.17 -7.00
C GLN A 9 26.79 11.99 -6.91
N GLY A 10 26.00 12.99 -7.37
CA GLY A 10 24.55 12.89 -7.42
C GLY A 10 24.05 11.74 -8.30
N ALA A 11 24.67 11.54 -9.46
CA ALA A 11 24.31 10.45 -10.38
C ALA A 11 24.63 9.06 -9.80
N GLU A 12 25.79 8.89 -9.16
CA GLU A 12 26.17 7.63 -8.52
C GLU A 12 25.27 7.27 -7.32
N ASP A 13 24.88 8.28 -6.53
CA ASP A 13 23.96 8.07 -5.41
C ASP A 13 22.55 7.71 -5.86
N ILE A 14 22.04 8.31 -6.94
CA ILE A 14 20.75 7.94 -7.53
C ILE A 14 20.77 6.47 -7.98
N GLU A 15 21.81 6.05 -8.68
CA GLU A 15 21.96 4.66 -9.15
C GLU A 15 22.07 3.69 -7.96
N ARG A 16 22.79 4.05 -6.90
CA ARG A 16 22.86 3.27 -5.66
C ARG A 16 21.48 3.14 -5.01
N GLN A 17 20.70 4.21 -4.93
CA GLN A 17 19.34 4.18 -4.37
C GLN A 17 18.40 3.32 -5.22
N ARG A 18 18.50 3.40 -6.55
CA ARG A 18 17.71 2.58 -7.47
C ARG A 18 17.99 1.09 -7.28
N ARG A 19 19.26 0.68 -7.23
CA ARG A 19 19.65 -0.72 -6.95
C ARG A 19 19.16 -1.20 -5.59
N ARG A 20 19.17 -0.34 -4.57
CA ARG A 20 18.62 -0.68 -3.24
C ARG A 20 17.12 -0.90 -3.30
N ALA A 21 16.38 -0.02 -3.99
CA ALA A 21 14.95 -0.16 -4.18
C ALA A 21 14.58 -1.43 -4.96
N GLU A 22 15.30 -1.75 -6.04
CA GLU A 22 15.10 -2.98 -6.81
C GLU A 22 15.36 -4.24 -5.97
N ASN A 23 16.45 -4.26 -5.20
CA ASN A 23 16.75 -5.37 -4.29
C ASN A 23 15.68 -5.52 -3.20
N LEU A 24 15.16 -4.41 -2.66
CA LEU A 24 14.10 -4.44 -1.68
C LEU A 24 12.81 -5.00 -2.28
N ARG A 25 12.39 -4.55 -3.47
CA ARG A 25 11.21 -5.07 -4.17
C ARG A 25 11.33 -6.56 -4.50
N ARG A 26 12.53 -7.02 -4.84
CA ARG A 26 12.79 -8.46 -5.10
C ARG A 26 12.68 -9.31 -3.83
N ARG A 27 13.13 -8.79 -2.68
CA ARG A 27 13.09 -9.50 -1.39
C ARG A 27 11.74 -9.42 -0.69
N ALA A 28 11.06 -8.28 -0.80
CA ALA A 28 9.77 -8.00 -0.18
C ALA A 28 8.72 -7.81 -1.29
N ARG A 29 8.18 -8.93 -1.78
CA ARG A 29 7.20 -8.94 -2.88
C ARG A 29 5.89 -8.23 -2.54
N ARG A 30 5.53 -8.16 -1.26
CA ARG A 30 4.35 -7.47 -0.76
C ARG A 30 4.75 -6.57 0.40
N PHE A 31 4.25 -5.35 0.39
CA PHE A 31 4.36 -4.43 1.50
C PHE A 31 2.98 -4.32 2.16
N ARG A 32 2.90 -4.64 3.46
CA ARG A 32 1.65 -4.55 4.23
C ARG A 32 1.68 -3.29 5.09
N VAL A 33 0.59 -2.54 5.07
CA VAL A 33 0.42 -1.31 5.86
C VAL A 33 -0.75 -1.50 6.81
N LEU A 34 -0.51 -1.31 8.11
CA LEU A 34 -1.56 -1.29 9.12
C LEU A 34 -1.90 0.16 9.45
N ILE A 35 -3.16 0.57 9.19
CA ILE A 35 -3.65 1.91 9.54
C ILE A 35 -4.54 1.81 10.77
N ILE A 36 -4.07 2.37 11.88
CA ILE A 36 -4.82 2.44 13.14
C ILE A 36 -5.31 3.87 13.40
N GLY A 37 -6.42 3.99 14.14
CA GLY A 37 -6.98 5.28 14.52
C GLY A 37 -8.44 5.17 14.90
N ARG A 38 -8.97 6.23 15.53
CA ARG A 38 -10.37 6.28 15.97
C ARG A 38 -11.34 5.94 14.84
N ALA A 39 -12.52 5.46 15.21
CA ALA A 39 -13.63 5.31 14.26
C ALA A 39 -13.84 6.63 13.50
N ASN A 40 -14.09 6.53 12.18
CA ASN A 40 -14.32 7.67 11.29
C ASN A 40 -13.17 8.69 11.18
N ALA A 41 -11.94 8.37 11.61
CA ALA A 41 -10.78 9.23 11.40
C ALA A 41 -10.37 9.40 9.91
N GLY A 42 -11.13 8.81 8.97
CA GLY A 42 -10.83 8.87 7.53
C GLY A 42 -9.88 7.79 7.02
N LYS A 43 -9.69 6.69 7.77
CA LYS A 43 -8.76 5.58 7.40
C LYS A 43 -9.03 5.00 6.01
N THR A 44 -10.28 4.65 5.73
CA THR A 44 -10.66 4.12 4.41
C THR A 44 -10.56 5.19 3.31
N THR A 45 -10.90 6.44 3.65
CA THR A 45 -10.85 7.58 2.72
C THR A 45 -9.41 7.89 2.28
N ILE A 46 -8.45 7.85 3.20
CA ILE A 46 -7.03 8.07 2.83
C ILE A 46 -6.49 6.94 1.97
N LEU A 47 -6.88 5.68 2.23
CA LEU A 47 -6.49 4.54 1.39
C LEU A 47 -6.99 4.69 -0.05
N GLN A 48 -8.28 4.98 -0.23
CA GLN A 48 -8.87 5.26 -1.54
C GLN A 48 -8.11 6.38 -2.27
N ARG A 49 -7.80 7.47 -1.56
CA ARG A 49 -7.09 8.61 -2.16
C ARG A 49 -5.66 8.27 -2.57
N VAL A 50 -4.91 7.55 -1.74
CA VAL A 50 -3.54 7.10 -2.03
C VAL A 50 -3.51 6.15 -3.21
N CYS A 51 -4.49 5.25 -3.32
CA CYS A 51 -4.63 4.34 -4.45
C CYS A 51 -5.25 5.00 -5.69
N ASN A 52 -5.46 6.33 -5.66
CA ASN A 52 -6.09 7.13 -6.71
C ASN A 52 -7.36 6.48 -7.29
N THR A 53 -8.19 5.94 -6.41
CA THR A 53 -9.39 5.20 -6.79
C THR A 53 -10.58 5.61 -5.93
N THR A 54 -11.77 5.52 -6.52
CA THR A 54 -13.05 5.63 -5.82
C THR A 54 -13.75 4.27 -5.70
N GLU A 55 -13.11 3.21 -6.19
CA GLU A 55 -13.61 1.85 -6.12
C GLU A 55 -13.59 1.35 -4.67
N GLN A 56 -14.53 0.45 -4.37
CA GLN A 56 -14.46 -0.30 -3.13
C GLN A 56 -13.33 -1.32 -3.23
N PRO A 57 -12.52 -1.49 -2.18
CA PRO A 57 -11.52 -2.55 -2.17
C PRO A 57 -12.21 -3.91 -2.13
N LYS A 58 -11.48 -4.96 -2.47
CA LYS A 58 -11.85 -6.35 -2.19
C LYS A 58 -11.09 -6.84 -0.95
N ILE A 59 -11.72 -7.72 -0.17
CA ILE A 59 -11.09 -8.35 0.99
C ILE A 59 -10.77 -9.79 0.64
N PHE A 60 -9.55 -10.23 0.95
CA PHE A 60 -9.14 -11.61 0.80
C PHE A 60 -8.64 -12.16 2.13
N ASN A 61 -9.02 -13.39 2.47
CA ASN A 61 -8.43 -14.06 3.63
C ASN A 61 -7.01 -14.57 3.32
N GLN A 62 -6.33 -15.13 4.32
CA GLN A 62 -4.98 -15.71 4.18
C GLN A 62 -4.88 -16.80 3.11
N SER A 63 -5.99 -17.47 2.78
CA SER A 63 -6.06 -18.50 1.72
C SER A 63 -6.36 -17.94 0.33
N GLY A 64 -6.57 -16.63 0.20
CA GLY A 64 -6.85 -15.95 -1.07
C GLY A 64 -8.31 -16.01 -1.51
N HIS A 65 -9.24 -16.43 -0.64
CA HIS A 65 -10.67 -16.37 -0.94
C HIS A 65 -11.22 -14.97 -0.65
N GLU A 66 -12.01 -14.46 -1.59
CA GLU A 66 -12.70 -13.18 -1.46
C GLU A 66 -13.78 -13.27 -0.36
N ILE A 67 -13.81 -12.26 0.52
CA ILE A 67 -14.77 -12.12 1.61
C ILE A 67 -15.74 -10.99 1.25
N ASP A 68 -16.99 -11.15 1.67
CA ASP A 68 -18.01 -10.14 1.43
C ASP A 68 -17.67 -8.80 2.13
N LEU A 69 -17.82 -7.71 1.37
CA LEU A 69 -17.60 -6.34 1.82
C LEU A 69 -18.64 -5.88 2.85
N SER A 70 -19.65 -6.70 3.14
CA SER A 70 -20.53 -6.46 4.28
C SER A 70 -19.77 -6.33 5.60
N GLU A 71 -18.57 -6.90 5.75
CA GLU A 71 -17.67 -6.66 6.89
C GLU A 71 -17.12 -5.22 6.98
N LEU A 72 -17.12 -4.48 5.86
CA LEU A 72 -16.74 -3.06 5.82
C LEU A 72 -17.93 -2.11 5.94
N ASN A 73 -19.16 -2.64 6.02
CA ASN A 73 -20.33 -1.79 6.14
C ASN A 73 -20.23 -0.94 7.41
N PRO A 74 -20.62 0.36 7.35
CA PRO A 74 -20.67 1.21 8.54
C PRO A 74 -21.55 0.66 9.68
N THR A 75 -22.42 -0.31 9.37
CA THR A 75 -23.37 -0.97 10.26
C THR A 75 -22.96 -2.39 10.69
N ALA A 76 -21.97 -3.02 10.05
CA ALA A 76 -21.31 -4.20 10.64
C ALA A 76 -20.67 -3.78 11.96
N GLN A 77 -20.49 -4.70 12.92
CA GLN A 77 -19.87 -4.42 14.23
C GLN A 77 -18.63 -3.54 14.04
N ARG A 78 -18.80 -2.23 14.27
CA ARG A 78 -17.94 -1.21 13.67
C ARG A 78 -16.56 -1.32 14.30
N GLY A 79 -15.60 -1.90 13.57
CA GLY A 79 -14.23 -2.09 14.02
C GLY A 79 -13.80 -3.55 14.25
N GLU A 80 -14.67 -4.54 14.03
CA GLU A 80 -14.25 -5.93 13.92
C GLU A 80 -13.74 -6.18 12.50
N HIS A 81 -12.43 -5.97 12.32
CA HIS A 81 -11.74 -6.36 11.11
C HIS A 81 -10.62 -7.32 11.50
N ASP A 82 -10.59 -8.49 10.86
CA ASP A 82 -9.47 -9.40 11.00
C ASP A 82 -8.24 -8.79 10.31
N ILE A 83 -7.16 -8.61 11.07
CA ILE A 83 -5.89 -8.06 10.56
C ILE A 83 -5.22 -8.99 9.56
N GLU A 84 -5.60 -10.27 9.56
CA GLU A 84 -5.09 -11.29 8.65
C GLU A 84 -5.80 -11.27 7.30
N ASN A 85 -6.92 -10.55 7.19
CA ASN A 85 -7.61 -10.30 5.94
C ASN A 85 -6.94 -9.12 5.20
N GLU A 86 -6.57 -9.34 3.94
CA GLU A 86 -5.92 -8.35 3.09
C GLU A 86 -6.97 -7.53 2.32
N MET A 87 -6.89 -6.21 2.44
CA MET A 87 -7.67 -5.26 1.64
C MET A 87 -6.88 -4.87 0.39
N ILE A 88 -7.44 -5.14 -0.80
CA ILE A 88 -6.77 -4.91 -2.10
C ILE A 88 -7.65 -4.00 -2.97
N PHE A 89 -7.05 -2.96 -3.55
CA PHE A 89 -7.69 -2.12 -4.57
C PHE A 89 -7.26 -2.59 -5.95
N GLU A 90 -8.22 -2.94 -6.82
CA GLU A 90 -7.93 -3.44 -8.18
C GLU A 90 -7.26 -2.38 -9.05
N SER A 91 -7.55 -1.11 -8.82
CA SER A 91 -6.88 0.01 -9.48
C SER A 91 -5.35 0.02 -9.32
N ASN A 92 -4.82 -0.77 -8.38
CA ASN A 92 -3.38 -0.93 -8.13
C ASN A 92 -2.95 -2.39 -8.35
N THR A 93 -3.23 -2.94 -9.54
CA THR A 93 -2.56 -4.16 -10.01
C THR A 93 -1.09 -3.84 -10.27
N ALA A 94 -0.20 -4.46 -9.49
CA ALA A 94 1.25 -4.41 -9.64
C ALA A 94 1.74 -5.03 -10.96
#